data_AF-A0A673M0I2-F1
#
_entry.id   AF-A0A673M0I2-F1
#
_cell.length_a   1.000
_cell.length_b   1.000
_cell.length_c   1.000
_cell.angle_alpha   90.00
_cell.angle_beta   90.00
_cell.angle_gamma   90.00
#
_symmetry.space_group_name_H-M   'P 1'
#
loop_
_entity.id
_entity.type
_entity.pdbx_description
1 polymer ?
#
loop_
_entity_poly.entity_id
_entity_poly.type
_entity_poly.pdbx_seq_one_letter_code
_entity_poly.pdbx_strand_id
1 'polypeptide(L)'
;MPAMMPPMMPGMMMPPRMPAASIQPTGPKSVWTEHKSLDGKTYYYNTDTKQSTWEKPDDLKSPAEQMLSRCPWKEYKSDTGKPYYYNSQTKESRWTKPKELEDLEAMIKAEENGTVDVVAPGTTPALTSQSESSVTVAAVAETEATMATVATEEQPSHVPAPVAEVSSDVTGVSSNASWEQAMKLIINDPRYSALPKLSEKKQAFNAYKVQTEKEEKEEARIKYKESKETFQRFLENHEKMTSTTRYKKAEQMFGDQEVWSCVPERDRQEIYEDVLFYLAKKEKEQAKQLRKRNWEALKNILDNMANVTYRTTWSEAQQYLLDNPTFAEDEELQNMDKEDALICFEEHIRALEKEEEEEKQKTLLRERRRQRKNRESFQKFLDELHDHGQLHSMSAWMEMYPTVSADIRFNNMLGQPGSTPLDLFKFYVEDLKARYHDEKRIIKDILKDKGLLVEVNTGFEEFGSVISSDKRATTLDAGNIKLAFNSLLEKAEAREREREKEEARKMKRKEAAFKSMLKQATPPLEPEATWEGVCHAITIKYQFLSAKAVGYVCDLSLHHAFI
;
A
#
# COMPACT_ATOMS: atom_id res chain seq x y z
N MET A 1 -15.20 -0.67 29.08
CA MET A 1 -14.58 -1.17 27.84
C MET A 1 -14.65 -0.06 26.80
N PRO A 2 -13.51 0.43 26.29
CA PRO A 2 -13.48 1.56 25.38
C PRO A 2 -13.76 1.13 23.93
N ALA A 3 -14.53 1.96 23.23
CA ALA A 3 -14.95 1.80 21.84
C ALA A 3 -13.79 2.07 20.87
N MET A 4 -13.60 1.17 19.90
CA MET A 4 -12.63 1.32 18.82
C MET A 4 -13.17 2.27 17.74
N MET A 5 -12.37 3.30 17.41
CA MET A 5 -12.58 4.16 16.23
C MET A 5 -12.01 3.49 14.97
N PRO A 6 -12.64 3.66 13.79
CA PRO A 6 -12.07 3.25 12.51
C PRO A 6 -11.05 4.29 11.97
N PRO A 7 -10.08 3.87 11.14
CA PRO A 7 -8.90 4.67 10.81
C PRO A 7 -9.15 5.72 9.73
N MET A 8 -8.51 6.88 9.89
CA MET A 8 -8.38 7.92 8.86
C MET A 8 -7.46 7.46 7.73
N MET A 9 -7.82 7.77 6.48
CA MET A 9 -6.97 7.58 5.30
C MET A 9 -6.50 8.93 4.71
N PRO A 10 -5.34 8.95 4.01
CA PRO A 10 -4.50 10.14 3.84
C PRO A 10 -4.95 11.10 2.73
N GLY A 11 -4.62 12.38 2.90
CA GLY A 11 -4.93 13.45 1.95
C GLY A 11 -4.35 13.24 0.56
N MET A 12 -5.21 13.27 -0.46
CA MET A 12 -4.81 13.30 -1.86
C MET A 12 -4.64 14.75 -2.34
N MET A 13 -3.46 15.02 -2.90
CA MET A 13 -3.08 16.28 -3.54
C MET A 13 -3.81 16.44 -4.89
N MET A 14 -4.30 17.65 -5.17
CA MET A 14 -4.94 18.04 -6.43
C MET A 14 -3.88 18.34 -7.53
N PRO A 15 -4.04 17.84 -8.77
CA PRO A 15 -3.27 18.32 -9.92
C PRO A 15 -3.91 19.58 -10.56
N PRO A 16 -3.16 20.37 -11.36
CA PRO A 16 -3.59 21.70 -11.82
C PRO A 16 -4.57 21.66 -13.01
N ARG A 17 -5.44 22.67 -13.05
CA ARG A 17 -6.58 22.89 -13.97
C ARG A 17 -6.13 23.33 -15.38
N MET A 18 -6.59 22.65 -16.43
CA MET A 18 -6.62 23.15 -17.82
C MET A 18 -8.06 23.49 -18.26
N PRO A 19 -8.28 24.43 -19.19
CA PRO A 19 -9.62 24.96 -19.51
C PRO A 19 -10.40 24.04 -20.47
N ALA A 20 -11.70 23.90 -20.21
CA ALA A 20 -12.63 23.06 -20.96
C ALA A 20 -13.19 23.76 -22.20
N ALA A 21 -13.26 23.04 -23.33
CA ALA A 21 -14.09 23.38 -24.48
C ALA A 21 -15.49 22.74 -24.33
N SER A 22 -16.53 23.52 -24.63
CA SER A 22 -17.95 23.18 -24.48
C SER A 22 -18.45 22.21 -25.55
N ILE A 23 -19.15 21.15 -25.13
CA ILE A 23 -20.20 20.48 -25.89
C ILE A 23 -21.33 20.10 -24.92
N GLN A 24 -22.56 20.56 -25.19
CA GLN A 24 -23.78 20.11 -24.51
C GLN A 24 -24.48 19.01 -25.34
N PRO A 25 -25.13 18.05 -24.69
CA PRO A 25 -26.43 17.58 -25.15
C PRO A 25 -27.49 17.56 -24.03
N THR A 26 -28.73 17.84 -24.43
CA THR A 26 -29.95 17.91 -23.63
C THR A 26 -30.56 16.52 -23.39
N GLY A 27 -30.70 16.16 -22.11
CA GLY A 27 -31.44 15.00 -21.59
C GLY A 27 -31.60 15.15 -20.07
N PRO A 28 -32.54 14.45 -19.39
CA PRO A 28 -32.74 14.58 -17.95
C PRO A 28 -31.44 14.21 -17.23
N LYS A 29 -30.84 15.18 -16.54
CA LYS A 29 -29.49 15.06 -15.99
C LYS A 29 -29.51 14.17 -14.76
N SER A 30 -29.00 12.96 -14.89
CA SER A 30 -28.52 12.20 -13.73
C SER A 30 -27.37 12.99 -13.09
N VAL A 31 -27.47 13.25 -11.78
CA VAL A 31 -26.56 14.11 -11.00
C VAL A 31 -25.16 13.49 -10.86
N TRP A 32 -25.05 12.19 -11.13
CA TRP A 32 -23.83 11.40 -11.06
C TRP A 32 -23.18 11.19 -12.43
N THR A 33 -21.85 11.28 -12.49
CA THR A 33 -21.06 11.19 -13.73
C THR A 33 -19.92 10.18 -13.58
N GLU A 34 -19.74 9.29 -14.57
CA GLU A 34 -18.68 8.27 -14.56
C GLU A 34 -17.34 8.86 -15.02
N HIS A 35 -16.27 8.61 -14.26
CA HIS A 35 -14.91 9.05 -14.55
C HIS A 35 -13.91 7.90 -14.32
N LYS A 36 -12.75 7.94 -14.99
CA LYS A 36 -11.68 6.95 -14.79
C LYS A 36 -10.46 7.61 -14.14
N SER A 37 -9.88 6.94 -13.15
CA SER A 37 -8.64 7.33 -12.50
C SER A 37 -7.43 7.06 -13.42
N LEU A 38 -6.28 7.65 -13.09
CA LEU A 38 -5.00 7.42 -13.77
C LEU A 38 -4.55 5.95 -13.71
N ASP A 39 -5.06 5.21 -12.72
CA ASP A 39 -4.88 3.76 -12.53
C ASP A 39 -5.93 2.92 -13.30
N GLY A 40 -6.71 3.53 -14.20
CA GLY A 40 -7.73 2.86 -15.01
C GLY A 40 -9.04 2.49 -14.29
N LYS A 41 -9.11 2.69 -12.96
CA LYS A 41 -10.30 2.37 -12.15
C LYS A 41 -11.42 3.40 -12.35
N THR A 42 -12.63 2.93 -12.63
CA THR A 42 -13.83 3.77 -12.75
C THR A 42 -14.32 4.23 -11.37
N TYR A 43 -14.67 5.51 -11.24
CA TYR A 43 -15.36 6.10 -10.09
C TYR A 43 -16.50 7.00 -10.55
N TYR A 44 -17.50 7.19 -9.69
CA TYR A 44 -18.69 7.99 -9.97
C TYR A 44 -18.65 9.26 -9.14
N TYR A 45 -18.84 10.40 -9.80
CA TYR A 45 -18.76 11.72 -9.20
C TYR A 45 -20.13 12.40 -9.18
N ASN A 46 -20.59 12.77 -7.99
CA ASN A 46 -21.81 13.54 -7.80
C ASN A 46 -21.50 15.03 -8.00
N THR A 47 -22.14 15.62 -9.01
CA THR A 47 -21.88 17.02 -9.38
C THR A 47 -22.45 18.04 -8.38
N ASP A 48 -23.47 17.66 -7.60
CA ASP A 48 -24.13 18.51 -6.60
C ASP A 48 -23.47 18.41 -5.21
N THR A 49 -23.20 17.19 -4.74
CA THR A 49 -22.61 16.97 -3.39
C THR A 49 -21.09 17.03 -3.37
N LYS A 50 -20.44 17.09 -4.55
CA LYS A 50 -18.96 17.05 -4.73
C LYS A 50 -18.31 15.78 -4.17
N GLN A 51 -19.08 14.71 -4.00
CA GLN A 51 -18.58 13.43 -3.50
C GLN A 51 -18.22 12.48 -4.65
N SER A 52 -17.17 11.69 -4.46
CA SER A 52 -16.81 10.58 -5.35
C SER A 52 -17.02 9.24 -4.62
N THR A 53 -17.55 8.26 -5.35
CA THR A 53 -17.70 6.88 -4.87
C THR A 53 -17.16 5.91 -5.90
N TRP A 54 -16.67 4.77 -5.44
CA TRP A 54 -16.24 3.67 -6.32
C TRP A 54 -17.41 2.72 -6.66
N GLU A 55 -18.56 2.88 -6.01
CA GLU A 55 -19.77 2.08 -6.23
C GLU A 55 -20.78 2.85 -7.10
N LYS A 56 -21.35 2.20 -8.12
CA LYS A 56 -22.30 2.82 -9.06
C LYS A 56 -23.55 3.32 -8.31
N PRO A 57 -23.82 4.64 -8.27
CA PRO A 57 -24.96 5.23 -7.57
C PRO A 57 -26.31 4.73 -8.11
N ASP A 58 -27.32 4.65 -7.22
CA ASP A 58 -28.63 4.06 -7.54
C ASP A 58 -29.40 4.80 -8.64
N ASP A 59 -29.11 6.09 -8.87
CA ASP A 59 -29.70 6.91 -9.94
C ASP A 59 -29.12 6.62 -11.35
N LEU A 60 -28.04 5.82 -11.43
CA LEU A 60 -27.42 5.37 -12.68
C LEU A 60 -27.65 3.86 -12.94
N LYS A 61 -28.31 3.16 -12.02
CA LYS A 61 -28.67 1.75 -12.19
C LYS A 61 -29.92 1.63 -13.06
N SER A 62 -29.93 0.69 -14.01
CA SER A 62 -31.14 0.42 -14.79
C SER A 62 -32.24 -0.14 -13.86
N PRO A 63 -33.54 -0.04 -14.23
CA PRO A 63 -34.62 -0.66 -13.47
C PRO A 63 -34.37 -2.14 -13.15
N ALA A 64 -33.72 -2.90 -14.06
CA ALA A 64 -33.33 -4.29 -13.84
C ALA A 64 -32.19 -4.44 -12.80
N GLU A 65 -31.21 -3.53 -12.78
CA GLU A 65 -30.13 -3.52 -11.77
C GLU A 65 -30.65 -3.12 -10.37
N GLN A 66 -31.69 -2.28 -10.30
CA GLN A 66 -32.38 -1.95 -9.05
C GLN A 66 -33.17 -3.15 -8.47
N MET A 67 -33.81 -3.95 -9.33
CA MET A 67 -34.49 -5.19 -8.90
C MET A 67 -33.50 -6.26 -8.44
N LEU A 68 -32.35 -6.42 -9.11
CA LEU A 68 -31.29 -7.35 -8.68
C LEU A 68 -30.67 -6.95 -7.33
N SER A 69 -30.56 -5.63 -7.07
CA SER A 69 -30.09 -5.09 -5.78
C SER A 69 -31.03 -5.43 -4.62
N ARG A 70 -32.30 -5.69 -4.90
CA ARG A 70 -33.37 -5.99 -3.94
C ARG A 70 -33.64 -7.50 -3.80
N CYS A 71 -33.00 -8.34 -4.61
CA CYS A 71 -33.11 -9.79 -4.53
C CYS A 71 -32.06 -10.37 -3.57
N PRO A 72 -32.45 -11.18 -2.57
CA PRO A 72 -31.53 -11.70 -1.59
C PRO A 72 -30.69 -12.90 -2.09
N TRP A 73 -31.07 -13.53 -3.21
CA TRP A 73 -30.38 -14.69 -3.77
C TRP A 73 -29.31 -14.29 -4.81
N LYS A 74 -28.10 -14.86 -4.69
CA LYS A 74 -26.96 -14.65 -5.60
C LYS A 74 -26.44 -15.99 -6.13
N GLU A 75 -26.11 -16.05 -7.41
CA GLU A 75 -25.48 -17.23 -8.03
C GLU A 75 -23.96 -17.20 -7.82
N TYR A 76 -23.42 -18.32 -7.34
CA TYR A 76 -22.00 -18.56 -7.17
C TYR A 76 -21.61 -19.88 -7.87
N LYS A 77 -20.33 -20.06 -8.20
CA LYS A 77 -19.82 -21.31 -8.77
C LYS A 77 -18.98 -22.05 -7.74
N SER A 78 -19.19 -23.35 -7.61
CA SER A 78 -18.34 -24.22 -6.79
C SER A 78 -16.96 -24.39 -7.44
N ASP A 79 -16.02 -24.94 -6.66
CA ASP A 79 -14.71 -25.43 -7.10
C ASP A 79 -14.78 -26.44 -8.27
N THR A 80 -15.92 -27.11 -8.42
CA THR A 80 -16.27 -28.06 -9.48
C THR A 80 -17.02 -27.41 -10.66
N GLY A 81 -17.18 -26.08 -10.65
CA GLY A 81 -17.82 -25.32 -11.72
C GLY A 81 -19.36 -25.38 -11.75
N LYS A 82 -19.99 -26.03 -10.76
CA LYS A 82 -21.46 -26.12 -10.67
C LYS A 82 -22.03 -24.85 -10.02
N PRO A 83 -23.07 -24.23 -10.61
CA PRO A 83 -23.71 -23.06 -10.02
C PRO A 83 -24.50 -23.47 -8.76
N TYR A 84 -24.39 -22.68 -7.69
CA TYR A 84 -25.21 -22.78 -6.49
C TYR A 84 -25.72 -21.39 -6.10
N TYR A 85 -26.92 -21.34 -5.53
CA TYR A 85 -27.64 -20.12 -5.21
C TYR A 85 -27.58 -19.89 -3.70
N TYR A 86 -27.09 -18.71 -3.30
CA TYR A 86 -26.92 -18.33 -1.91
C TYR A 86 -27.85 -17.18 -1.54
N ASN A 87 -28.68 -17.39 -0.53
CA ASN A 87 -29.53 -16.36 0.05
C ASN A 87 -28.75 -15.56 1.09
N SER A 88 -28.49 -14.29 0.79
CA SER A 88 -27.77 -13.38 1.67
C SER A 88 -28.53 -13.02 2.97
N GLN A 89 -29.86 -13.15 2.98
CA GLN A 89 -30.74 -12.87 4.12
C GLN A 89 -30.95 -14.10 5.01
N THR A 90 -31.28 -15.27 4.45
CA THR A 90 -31.49 -16.51 5.23
C THR A 90 -30.21 -17.30 5.49
N LYS A 91 -29.09 -16.93 4.84
CA LYS A 91 -27.80 -17.63 4.87
C LYS A 91 -27.84 -19.06 4.31
N GLU A 92 -28.89 -19.41 3.58
CA GLU A 92 -29.07 -20.73 2.98
C GLU A 92 -28.41 -20.81 1.60
N SER A 93 -27.78 -21.95 1.31
CA SER A 93 -27.25 -22.28 -0.01
C SER A 93 -28.04 -23.45 -0.61
N ARG A 94 -28.51 -23.31 -1.86
CA ARG A 94 -29.24 -24.37 -2.57
C ARG A 94 -28.69 -24.57 -3.98
N TRP A 95 -28.66 -25.84 -4.41
CA TRP A 95 -28.20 -26.24 -5.75
C TRP A 95 -29.27 -26.09 -6.83
N THR A 96 -30.53 -25.96 -6.42
CA THR A 96 -31.69 -25.74 -7.29
C THR A 96 -32.03 -24.26 -7.33
N LYS A 97 -32.28 -23.73 -8.53
CA LYS A 97 -32.61 -22.33 -8.75
C LYS A 97 -33.87 -21.95 -7.98
N PRO A 98 -33.82 -20.97 -7.05
CA PRO A 98 -34.99 -20.53 -6.31
C PRO A 98 -36.03 -19.89 -7.23
N LYS A 99 -37.31 -20.21 -7.02
CA LYS A 99 -38.44 -19.72 -7.82
C LYS A 99 -38.53 -18.19 -7.87
N GLU A 100 -38.15 -17.52 -6.78
CA GLU A 100 -38.06 -16.05 -6.71
C GLU A 100 -37.01 -15.47 -7.68
N LEU A 101 -35.91 -16.20 -7.93
CA LEU A 101 -34.86 -15.80 -8.87
C LEU A 101 -35.27 -16.14 -10.31
N GLU A 102 -36.03 -17.22 -10.53
CA GLU A 102 -36.64 -17.56 -11.83
C GLU A 102 -37.72 -16.56 -12.26
N ASP A 103 -38.62 -16.17 -11.35
CA ASP A 103 -39.69 -15.21 -11.63
C ASP A 103 -39.11 -13.81 -11.94
N LEU A 104 -38.03 -13.42 -11.26
CA LEU A 104 -37.30 -12.17 -11.53
C LEU A 104 -36.54 -12.20 -12.85
N GLU A 105 -35.87 -13.30 -13.21
CA GLU A 105 -35.26 -13.45 -14.54
C GLU A 105 -36.32 -13.48 -15.65
N ALA A 106 -37.47 -14.08 -15.40
CA ALA A 106 -38.59 -14.09 -16.34
C ALA A 106 -39.17 -12.68 -16.56
N MET A 107 -39.26 -11.86 -15.51
CA MET A 107 -39.66 -10.45 -15.62
C MET A 107 -38.62 -9.60 -16.34
N ILE A 108 -37.32 -9.78 -16.06
CA ILE A 108 -36.24 -9.08 -16.78
C ILE A 108 -36.25 -9.43 -18.28
N LYS A 109 -36.47 -10.71 -18.62
CA LYS A 109 -36.55 -11.19 -20.00
C LYS A 109 -37.82 -10.75 -20.73
N ALA A 110 -38.91 -10.50 -19.99
CA ALA A 110 -40.15 -9.95 -20.54
C ALA A 110 -40.03 -8.45 -20.83
N GLU A 111 -39.30 -7.69 -20.01
CA GLU A 111 -39.01 -6.26 -20.22
C GLU A 111 -38.07 -6.05 -21.42
N GLU A 112 -37.09 -6.94 -21.62
CA GLU A 112 -36.12 -6.88 -22.74
C GLU A 112 -36.75 -7.19 -24.11
N ASN A 113 -37.88 -7.91 -24.15
CA ASN A 113 -38.65 -8.19 -25.37
C ASN A 113 -39.72 -7.14 -25.70
N GLY A 114 -39.83 -6.06 -24.92
CA GLY A 114 -40.92 -5.07 -25.01
C GLY A 114 -40.65 -3.80 -25.84
N THR A 115 -39.59 -3.74 -26.66
CA THR A 115 -39.32 -2.55 -27.50
C THR A 115 -38.69 -2.88 -28.86
N VAL A 116 -39.45 -3.45 -29.80
CA VAL A 116 -39.33 -3.16 -31.25
C VAL A 116 -40.67 -3.49 -31.91
N ASP A 117 -41.34 -2.48 -32.47
CA ASP A 117 -42.42 -2.67 -33.46
C ASP A 117 -42.00 -1.91 -34.72
N VAL A 118 -42.03 -2.59 -35.89
CA VAL A 118 -42.40 -2.11 -37.24
C VAL A 118 -41.94 -3.11 -38.34
N VAL A 119 -42.96 -3.66 -39.04
CA VAL A 119 -43.02 -4.25 -40.41
C VAL A 119 -42.90 -5.78 -40.62
N ALA A 120 -44.10 -6.39 -40.69
CA ALA A 120 -44.69 -7.20 -41.79
C ALA A 120 -44.30 -8.69 -42.02
N PRO A 121 -45.24 -9.51 -42.57
CA PRO A 121 -45.48 -10.87 -42.07
C PRO A 121 -45.28 -11.99 -43.10
N GLY A 122 -45.19 -13.25 -42.63
CA GLY A 122 -45.49 -14.40 -43.48
C GLY A 122 -45.14 -15.79 -42.93
N THR A 123 -46.19 -16.54 -42.58
CA THR A 123 -46.35 -18.01 -42.74
C THR A 123 -46.06 -18.93 -41.53
N THR A 124 -47.16 -19.42 -40.95
CA THR A 124 -47.35 -20.64 -40.13
C THR A 124 -47.48 -21.90 -41.03
N PRO A 125 -47.72 -23.14 -40.51
CA PRO A 125 -47.01 -23.95 -39.50
C PRO A 125 -46.87 -25.45 -39.93
N ALA A 126 -46.10 -26.28 -39.21
CA ALA A 126 -46.34 -27.73 -38.98
C ALA A 126 -45.21 -28.33 -38.12
N LEU A 127 -45.45 -28.75 -36.86
CA LEU A 127 -45.86 -30.09 -36.40
C LEU A 127 -44.91 -31.25 -36.75
N THR A 128 -44.14 -31.73 -35.75
CA THR A 128 -44.15 -33.15 -35.34
C THR A 128 -43.52 -33.40 -33.97
N SER A 129 -44.15 -34.35 -33.29
CA SER A 129 -43.97 -34.91 -31.94
C SER A 129 -42.74 -35.78 -31.73
N GLN A 130 -42.30 -35.92 -30.46
CA GLN A 130 -42.08 -37.17 -29.68
C GLN A 130 -41.09 -36.91 -28.52
N SER A 131 -41.53 -37.01 -27.24
CA SER A 131 -41.37 -38.14 -26.30
C SER A 131 -39.88 -38.47 -26.00
N GLU A 132 -39.37 -38.60 -24.78
CA GLU A 132 -39.95 -38.99 -23.49
C GLU A 132 -38.97 -38.66 -22.33
N SER A 133 -39.54 -38.34 -21.17
CA SER A 133 -39.21 -38.81 -19.80
C SER A 133 -37.79 -38.72 -19.21
N SER A 134 -37.70 -37.85 -18.20
CA SER A 134 -36.70 -37.79 -17.13
C SER A 134 -37.15 -38.63 -15.93
N VAL A 135 -36.22 -39.36 -15.28
CA VAL A 135 -36.38 -39.90 -13.93
C VAL A 135 -35.29 -39.29 -13.05
N THR A 136 -35.70 -38.53 -12.03
CA THR A 136 -34.85 -38.05 -10.95
C THR A 136 -34.81 -39.06 -9.81
N VAL A 137 -33.60 -39.30 -9.29
CA VAL A 137 -33.34 -39.95 -8.00
C VAL A 137 -32.95 -38.86 -7.01
N ALA A 138 -33.62 -38.81 -5.85
CA ALA A 138 -33.15 -38.07 -4.69
C ALA A 138 -32.99 -39.07 -3.54
N ALA A 139 -31.79 -39.08 -2.95
CA ALA A 139 -31.46 -39.76 -1.72
C ALA A 139 -31.43 -38.73 -0.57
N VAL A 140 -31.81 -39.21 0.61
CA VAL A 140 -31.95 -38.51 1.89
C VAL A 140 -30.88 -39.04 2.84
N ALA A 141 -30.35 -38.17 3.70
CA ALA A 141 -29.78 -38.49 5.03
C ALA A 141 -30.05 -37.26 5.92
N GLU A 142 -30.96 -37.35 6.91
CA GLU A 142 -30.73 -37.62 8.35
C GLU A 142 -29.88 -36.56 9.07
N THR A 143 -30.42 -35.87 10.08
CA THR A 143 -30.34 -36.30 11.49
C THR A 143 -31.36 -35.59 12.43
N GLU A 144 -31.61 -36.22 13.58
CA GLU A 144 -32.47 -35.91 14.75
C GLU A 144 -32.12 -34.55 15.46
N ALA A 145 -32.80 -33.97 16.46
CA ALA A 145 -33.75 -34.43 17.50
C ALA A 145 -34.45 -33.26 18.25
N THR A 146 -35.50 -33.61 19.03
CA THR A 146 -36.05 -33.02 20.29
C THR A 146 -37.11 -31.88 20.34
N MET A 147 -38.34 -32.31 20.71
CA MET A 147 -39.32 -31.87 21.75
C MET A 147 -39.77 -30.40 21.95
N ALA A 148 -41.09 -30.11 21.91
CA ALA A 148 -42.03 -30.10 23.06
C ALA A 148 -43.39 -29.37 22.81
N THR A 149 -44.51 -30.05 23.15
CA THR A 149 -45.85 -29.58 23.62
C THR A 149 -46.69 -28.59 22.76
N VAL A 150 -47.99 -28.79 22.48
CA VAL A 150 -49.19 -28.80 23.36
C VAL A 150 -50.38 -29.53 22.69
N ALA A 151 -51.27 -30.08 23.52
CA ALA A 151 -52.42 -30.94 23.25
C ALA A 151 -53.64 -30.30 22.54
N THR A 152 -54.43 -31.12 21.83
CA THR A 152 -55.89 -31.22 22.00
C THR A 152 -56.42 -32.58 21.49
N GLU A 153 -57.26 -33.22 22.29
CA GLU A 153 -57.92 -34.52 22.05
C GLU A 153 -59.02 -34.46 20.98
N GLU A 154 -59.15 -35.53 20.18
CA GLU A 154 -60.45 -36.15 19.90
C GLU A 154 -60.27 -37.66 19.58
N GLN A 155 -61.12 -38.50 20.19
CA GLN A 155 -61.08 -39.97 20.19
C GLN A 155 -61.23 -40.61 18.79
N PRO A 156 -60.67 -41.81 18.58
CA PRO A 156 -61.52 -43.01 18.67
C PRO A 156 -60.88 -44.23 19.38
N SER A 157 -61.76 -44.96 20.08
CA SER A 157 -61.73 -46.42 20.31
C SER A 157 -60.39 -47.12 20.59
N HIS A 158 -60.11 -47.24 21.89
CA HIS A 158 -59.67 -48.46 22.59
C HIS A 158 -59.21 -49.66 21.75
N VAL A 159 -57.89 -49.84 21.64
CA VAL A 159 -57.24 -51.16 21.65
C VAL A 159 -56.17 -51.10 22.75
N PRO A 160 -56.21 -51.92 23.81
CA PRO A 160 -55.22 -51.82 24.87
C PRO A 160 -53.89 -52.41 24.38
N ALA A 161 -52.82 -51.64 24.57
CA ALA A 161 -51.45 -51.96 24.25
C ALA A 161 -50.70 -52.61 25.44
N PRO A 162 -50.92 -53.91 25.72
CA PRO A 162 -49.84 -54.70 26.32
C PRO A 162 -49.62 -56.02 25.57
N VAL A 163 -49.72 -56.03 24.23
CA VAL A 163 -49.52 -57.24 23.41
C VAL A 163 -48.30 -57.14 22.48
N ALA A 164 -47.64 -55.97 22.39
CA ALA A 164 -46.47 -55.79 21.54
C ALA A 164 -45.12 -56.11 22.24
N GLU A 165 -45.11 -56.32 23.56
CA GLU A 165 -43.89 -56.59 24.34
C GLU A 165 -43.87 -58.00 24.96
N VAL A 166 -44.70 -58.91 24.44
CA VAL A 166 -44.79 -60.29 24.93
C VAL A 166 -44.80 -61.23 23.74
N SER A 167 -43.68 -61.32 23.01
CA SER A 167 -43.48 -62.45 22.08
C SER A 167 -42.03 -62.71 21.67
N SER A 168 -41.02 -62.11 22.29
CA SER A 168 -39.61 -62.33 21.90
C SER A 168 -38.93 -63.49 22.64
N ASP A 169 -39.30 -63.80 23.89
CA ASP A 169 -38.47 -64.67 24.74
C ASP A 169 -38.99 -66.08 25.02
N VAL A 170 -40.12 -66.52 24.44
CA VAL A 170 -40.61 -67.89 24.67
C VAL A 170 -41.03 -68.60 23.39
N THR A 171 -40.32 -69.70 23.15
CA THR A 171 -40.46 -70.75 22.13
C THR A 171 -39.90 -70.41 20.74
N GLY A 172 -38.90 -71.20 20.30
CA GLY A 172 -38.30 -71.21 18.96
C GLY A 172 -39.28 -71.66 17.86
N VAL A 173 -40.41 -70.98 17.77
CA VAL A 173 -41.39 -71.11 16.70
C VAL A 173 -40.84 -70.32 15.52
N SER A 174 -40.27 -71.05 14.56
CA SER A 174 -39.77 -70.48 13.30
C SER A 174 -40.86 -69.71 12.57
N SER A 175 -40.46 -68.64 11.86
CA SER A 175 -41.30 -67.88 10.92
C SER A 175 -42.02 -68.76 9.88
N ASN A 176 -41.55 -69.97 9.61
CA ASN A 176 -42.18 -70.93 8.69
C ASN A 176 -43.10 -71.97 9.36
N ALA A 177 -43.28 -71.94 10.68
CA ALA A 177 -44.09 -72.93 11.40
C ALA A 177 -45.59 -72.81 11.06
N SER A 178 -46.30 -73.94 11.05
CA SER A 178 -47.76 -73.95 10.91
C SER A 178 -48.44 -73.64 12.25
N TRP A 179 -49.67 -73.11 12.22
CA TRP A 179 -50.46 -72.83 13.43
C TRP A 179 -50.58 -74.06 14.35
N GLU A 180 -50.74 -75.26 13.78
CA GLU A 180 -50.85 -76.50 14.55
C GLU A 180 -49.54 -76.90 15.23
N GLN A 181 -48.40 -76.64 14.58
CA GLN A 181 -47.08 -76.90 15.13
C GLN A 181 -46.74 -75.89 16.24
N ALA A 182 -47.00 -74.60 16.00
CA ALA A 182 -46.83 -73.54 16.98
C ALA A 182 -47.74 -73.74 18.19
N MET A 183 -49.02 -74.08 17.98
CA MET A 183 -50.00 -74.34 19.04
C MET A 183 -49.52 -75.43 20.00
N LYS A 184 -48.90 -76.52 19.50
CA LYS A 184 -48.35 -77.58 20.36
C LYS A 184 -47.20 -77.10 21.25
N LEU A 185 -46.43 -76.11 20.79
CA LEU A 185 -45.29 -75.56 21.52
C LEU A 185 -45.72 -74.55 22.59
N ILE A 186 -46.79 -73.79 22.32
CA ILE A 186 -47.27 -72.71 23.20
C ILE A 186 -48.42 -73.12 24.13
N ILE A 187 -49.04 -74.29 23.94
CA ILE A 187 -50.23 -74.72 24.72
C ILE A 187 -49.99 -74.79 26.23
N ASN A 188 -48.74 -75.03 26.65
CA ASN A 188 -48.32 -75.09 28.04
C ASN A 188 -47.81 -73.74 28.59
N ASP A 189 -47.71 -72.69 27.75
CA ASP A 189 -47.32 -71.36 28.22
C ASP A 189 -48.48 -70.77 29.04
N PRO A 190 -48.23 -70.31 30.28
CA PRO A 190 -49.25 -69.66 31.12
C PRO A 190 -50.01 -68.53 30.39
N ARG A 191 -49.35 -67.81 29.48
CA ARG A 191 -49.91 -66.71 28.67
C ARG A 191 -50.82 -67.17 27.54
N TYR A 192 -50.76 -68.44 27.14
CA TYR A 192 -51.68 -69.02 26.16
C TYR A 192 -53.14 -69.00 26.65
N SER A 193 -53.35 -69.05 27.97
CA SER A 193 -54.67 -68.95 28.60
C SER A 193 -55.22 -67.52 28.69
N ALA A 194 -54.35 -66.50 28.56
CA ALA A 194 -54.72 -65.08 28.67
C ALA A 194 -55.53 -64.56 27.48
N LEU A 195 -55.42 -65.21 26.31
CA LEU A 195 -56.27 -64.96 25.14
C LEU A 195 -57.44 -65.97 25.15
N PRO A 196 -58.68 -65.59 25.45
CA PRO A 196 -59.78 -66.54 25.61
C PRO A 196 -60.30 -67.12 24.29
N LYS A 197 -60.23 -66.36 23.18
CA LYS A 197 -60.78 -66.80 21.89
C LYS A 197 -59.71 -67.38 20.97
N LEU A 198 -60.02 -68.49 20.30
CA LEU A 198 -59.14 -69.10 19.29
C LEU A 198 -58.81 -68.14 18.13
N SER A 199 -59.73 -67.24 17.77
CA SER A 199 -59.51 -66.20 16.76
C SER A 199 -58.44 -65.19 17.19
N GLU A 200 -58.45 -64.78 18.46
CA GLU A 200 -57.46 -63.83 19.02
C GLU A 200 -56.08 -64.50 19.11
N LYS A 201 -56.03 -65.80 19.46
CA LYS A 201 -54.78 -66.58 19.46
C LYS A 201 -54.19 -66.75 18.06
N LYS A 202 -55.03 -67.07 17.05
CA LYS A 202 -54.60 -67.16 15.64
C LYS A 202 -54.13 -65.81 15.10
N GLN A 203 -54.80 -64.71 15.49
CA GLN A 203 -54.40 -63.36 15.11
C GLN A 203 -53.06 -62.96 15.71
N ALA A 204 -52.83 -63.24 17.00
CA ALA A 204 -51.55 -62.99 17.67
C ALA A 204 -50.40 -63.79 17.04
N PHE A 205 -50.63 -65.07 16.68
CA PHE A 205 -49.62 -65.88 16.00
C PHE A 205 -49.33 -65.41 14.57
N ASN A 206 -50.34 -64.98 13.80
CA ASN A 206 -50.09 -64.41 12.47
C ASN A 206 -49.31 -63.08 12.58
N ALA A 207 -49.60 -62.26 13.59
CA ALA A 207 -48.84 -61.04 13.86
C ALA A 207 -47.38 -61.35 14.26
N TYR A 208 -47.16 -62.33 15.16
CA TYR A 208 -45.83 -62.84 15.50
C TYR A 208 -45.10 -63.36 14.25
N LYS A 209 -45.74 -64.22 13.45
CA LYS A 209 -45.14 -64.78 12.23
C LYS A 209 -44.65 -63.69 11.27
N VAL A 210 -45.48 -62.67 11.03
CA VAL A 210 -45.12 -61.53 10.18
C VAL A 210 -44.00 -60.70 10.81
N GLN A 211 -44.03 -60.51 12.13
CA GLN A 211 -43.01 -59.76 12.87
C GLN A 211 -41.66 -60.50 12.86
N THR A 212 -41.62 -61.79 13.16
CA THR A 212 -40.41 -62.62 13.14
C THR A 212 -39.83 -62.73 11.72
N GLU A 213 -40.66 -62.89 10.69
CA GLU A 213 -40.18 -62.87 9.30
C GLU A 213 -39.57 -61.51 8.93
N LYS A 214 -40.15 -60.41 9.43
CA LYS A 214 -39.62 -59.06 9.24
C LYS A 214 -38.30 -58.85 9.99
N GLU A 215 -38.19 -59.34 11.22
CA GLU A 215 -36.99 -59.28 12.05
C GLU A 215 -35.86 -60.13 11.44
N GLU A 216 -36.12 -61.39 11.04
CA GLU A 216 -35.14 -62.25 10.37
C GLU A 216 -34.62 -61.62 9.06
N LYS A 217 -35.51 -60.99 8.28
CA LYS A 217 -35.12 -60.25 7.06
C LYS A 217 -34.28 -59.01 7.39
N GLU A 218 -34.60 -58.30 8.46
CA GLU A 218 -33.84 -57.13 8.91
C GLU A 218 -32.47 -57.52 9.47
N GLU A 219 -32.39 -58.56 10.30
CA GLU A 219 -31.13 -59.12 10.80
C GLU A 219 -30.23 -59.59 9.66
N ALA A 220 -30.80 -60.28 8.65
CA ALA A 220 -30.07 -60.67 7.46
C ALA A 220 -29.55 -59.45 6.68
N ARG A 221 -30.36 -58.37 6.59
CA ARG A 221 -29.96 -57.10 5.95
C ARG A 221 -28.83 -56.41 6.72
N ILE A 222 -28.92 -56.35 8.04
CA ILE A 222 -27.91 -55.75 8.92
C ILE A 222 -26.60 -56.54 8.80
N LYS A 223 -26.65 -57.87 8.96
CA LYS A 223 -25.47 -58.74 8.83
C LYS A 223 -24.82 -58.62 7.46
N TYR A 224 -25.62 -58.49 6.40
CA TYR A 224 -25.10 -58.28 5.04
C TYR A 224 -24.37 -56.93 4.90
N LYS A 225 -24.97 -55.86 5.43
CA LYS A 225 -24.36 -54.52 5.47
C LYS A 225 -23.04 -54.55 6.26
N GLU A 226 -23.04 -55.15 7.44
CA GLU A 226 -21.83 -55.34 8.26
C GLU A 226 -20.74 -56.16 7.54
N SER A 227 -21.14 -57.19 6.78
CA SER A 227 -20.20 -57.99 5.98
C SER A 227 -19.54 -57.15 4.88
N LYS A 228 -20.31 -56.29 4.19
CA LYS A 228 -19.78 -55.34 3.19
C LYS A 228 -18.83 -54.32 3.83
N GLU A 229 -19.20 -53.72 4.96
CA GLU A 229 -18.36 -52.75 5.68
C GLU A 229 -17.07 -53.38 6.22
N THR A 230 -17.16 -54.61 6.74
CA THR A 230 -15.99 -55.36 7.21
C THR A 230 -15.05 -55.69 6.08
N PHE A 231 -15.58 -56.13 4.93
CA PHE A 231 -14.79 -56.39 3.72
C PHE A 231 -14.10 -55.12 3.21
N GLN A 232 -14.82 -53.99 3.16
CA GLN A 232 -14.25 -52.70 2.78
C GLN A 232 -13.10 -52.29 3.71
N ARG A 233 -13.34 -52.26 5.02
CA ARG A 233 -12.30 -51.89 6.01
C ARG A 233 -11.10 -52.82 5.98
N PHE A 234 -11.33 -54.11 5.72
CA PHE A 234 -10.25 -55.07 5.54
C PHE A 234 -9.36 -54.67 4.37
N LEU A 235 -9.93 -54.41 3.19
CA LEU A 235 -9.14 -54.00 2.03
C LEU A 235 -8.46 -52.64 2.22
N GLU A 236 -9.12 -51.66 2.83
CA GLU A 236 -8.57 -50.30 3.04
C GLU A 236 -7.33 -50.25 3.96
N ASN A 237 -7.19 -51.21 4.87
CA ASN A 237 -6.16 -51.20 5.91
C ASN A 237 -5.16 -52.36 5.80
N HIS A 238 -5.36 -53.28 4.87
CA HIS A 238 -4.48 -54.44 4.71
C HIS A 238 -3.13 -54.02 4.09
N GLU A 239 -2.02 -54.38 4.73
CA GLU A 239 -0.65 -53.97 4.34
C GLU A 239 -0.28 -54.30 2.88
N LYS A 240 -0.77 -55.43 2.38
CA LYS A 240 -0.51 -55.88 0.99
C LYS A 240 -1.46 -55.29 -0.06
N MET A 241 -2.47 -54.53 0.37
CA MET A 241 -3.43 -53.89 -0.52
C MET A 241 -2.95 -52.46 -0.82
N THR A 242 -2.87 -52.12 -2.10
CA THR A 242 -2.44 -50.80 -2.59
C THR A 242 -3.32 -50.35 -3.75
N SER A 243 -3.25 -49.08 -4.11
CA SER A 243 -3.99 -48.51 -5.25
C SER A 243 -3.73 -49.17 -6.61
N THR A 244 -2.64 -49.93 -6.76
CA THR A 244 -2.25 -50.62 -7.99
C THR A 244 -2.56 -52.13 -7.98
N THR A 245 -3.05 -52.64 -6.85
CA THR A 245 -3.35 -54.07 -6.68
C THR A 245 -4.55 -54.46 -7.52
N ARG A 246 -4.37 -55.27 -8.57
CA ARG A 246 -5.45 -55.72 -9.46
C ARG A 246 -6.41 -56.70 -8.77
N TYR A 247 -7.68 -56.74 -9.16
CA TYR A 247 -8.72 -57.57 -8.53
C TYR A 247 -8.35 -59.05 -8.49
N LYS A 248 -7.88 -59.62 -9.61
CA LYS A 248 -7.40 -61.01 -9.67
C LYS A 248 -6.26 -61.29 -8.69
N LYS A 249 -5.40 -60.30 -8.44
CA LYS A 249 -4.31 -60.43 -7.47
C LYS A 249 -4.85 -60.37 -6.04
N ALA A 250 -5.81 -59.48 -5.77
CA ALA A 250 -6.50 -59.42 -4.49
C ALA A 250 -7.23 -60.75 -4.19
N GLU A 251 -7.92 -61.33 -5.18
CA GLU A 251 -8.57 -62.64 -5.05
C GLU A 251 -7.58 -63.77 -4.75
N GLN A 252 -6.42 -63.78 -5.41
CA GLN A 252 -5.37 -64.75 -5.09
C GLN A 252 -4.81 -64.60 -3.67
N MET A 253 -4.84 -63.39 -3.09
CA MET A 253 -4.30 -63.13 -1.76
C MET A 253 -5.33 -63.35 -0.65
N PHE A 254 -6.60 -63.08 -0.94
CA PHE A 254 -7.65 -62.99 0.07
C PHE A 254 -8.81 -63.97 -0.17
N GLY A 255 -8.80 -64.72 -1.27
CA GLY A 255 -9.88 -65.60 -1.70
C GLY A 255 -10.33 -66.62 -0.65
N ASP A 256 -9.37 -67.16 0.10
CA ASP A 256 -9.62 -68.17 1.13
C ASP A 256 -10.08 -67.56 2.46
N GLN A 257 -10.13 -66.23 2.59
CA GLN A 257 -10.54 -65.58 3.83
C GLN A 257 -12.06 -65.47 3.94
N GLU A 258 -12.56 -65.63 5.16
CA GLU A 258 -13.99 -65.54 5.45
C GLU A 258 -14.57 -64.17 5.04
N VAL A 259 -13.82 -63.09 5.31
CA VAL A 259 -14.19 -61.72 4.92
C VAL A 259 -14.39 -61.55 3.40
N TRP A 260 -13.71 -62.37 2.58
CA TRP A 260 -13.85 -62.35 1.12
C TRP A 260 -15.05 -63.19 0.66
N SER A 261 -15.30 -64.33 1.31
CA SER A 261 -16.38 -65.24 0.93
C SER A 261 -17.78 -64.77 1.38
N CYS A 262 -17.86 -63.97 2.45
CA CYS A 262 -19.13 -63.47 2.99
C CYS A 262 -19.82 -62.42 2.10
N VAL A 263 -19.15 -61.89 1.07
CA VAL A 263 -19.70 -60.88 0.15
C VAL A 263 -19.80 -61.44 -1.28
N PRO A 264 -20.96 -61.34 -1.95
CA PRO A 264 -21.14 -61.73 -3.35
C PRO A 264 -20.16 -61.02 -4.29
N GLU A 265 -19.81 -61.66 -5.41
CA GLU A 265 -18.78 -61.16 -6.32
C GLU A 265 -19.10 -59.78 -6.91
N ARG A 266 -20.37 -59.50 -7.25
CA ARG A 266 -20.80 -58.18 -7.75
C ARG A 266 -20.44 -57.09 -6.74
N ASP A 267 -20.87 -57.26 -5.49
CA ASP A 267 -20.62 -56.31 -4.42
C ASP A 267 -19.13 -56.23 -4.06
N ARG A 268 -18.37 -57.32 -4.17
CA ARG A 268 -16.90 -57.31 -4.00
C ARG A 268 -16.22 -56.43 -5.04
N GLN A 269 -16.63 -56.51 -6.30
CA GLN A 269 -16.05 -55.70 -7.38
C GLN A 269 -16.36 -54.21 -7.17
N GLU A 270 -17.60 -53.86 -6.82
CA GLU A 270 -17.99 -52.48 -6.51
C GLU A 270 -17.18 -51.91 -5.33
N ILE A 271 -17.14 -52.64 -4.20
CA ILE A 271 -16.36 -52.22 -3.03
C ILE A 271 -14.87 -52.10 -3.37
N TYR A 272 -14.33 -53.04 -4.14
CA TYR A 272 -12.92 -53.02 -4.54
C TYR A 272 -12.57 -51.77 -5.36
N GLU A 273 -13.43 -51.35 -6.29
CA GLU A 273 -13.21 -50.12 -7.07
C GLU A 273 -13.19 -48.88 -6.18
N ASP A 274 -14.14 -48.78 -5.24
CA ASP A 274 -14.20 -47.70 -4.26
C ASP A 274 -12.95 -47.68 -3.36
N VAL A 275 -12.50 -48.85 -2.90
CA VAL A 275 -11.30 -48.98 -2.07
C VAL A 275 -10.05 -48.60 -2.86
N LEU A 276 -9.91 -49.00 -4.12
CA LEU A 276 -8.77 -48.59 -4.94
C LEU A 276 -8.72 -47.07 -5.11
N PHE A 277 -9.87 -46.43 -5.34
CA PHE A 277 -9.94 -44.97 -5.42
C PHE A 277 -9.56 -44.31 -4.09
N TYR A 278 -10.07 -44.82 -2.97
CA TYR A 278 -9.72 -44.35 -1.64
C TYR A 278 -8.23 -44.50 -1.36
N LEU A 279 -7.64 -45.66 -1.64
CA LEU A 279 -6.21 -45.94 -1.45
C LEU A 279 -5.36 -45.03 -2.33
N ALA A 280 -5.70 -44.84 -3.60
CA ALA A 280 -4.99 -43.93 -4.50
C ALA A 280 -4.99 -42.49 -3.95
N LYS A 281 -6.13 -42.04 -3.43
CA LYS A 281 -6.27 -40.73 -2.81
C LYS A 281 -5.46 -40.61 -1.51
N LYS A 282 -5.51 -41.64 -0.66
CA LYS A 282 -4.78 -41.71 0.62
C LYS A 282 -3.26 -41.72 0.40
N GLU A 283 -2.77 -42.58 -0.48
CA GLU A 283 -1.35 -42.67 -0.85
C GLU A 283 -0.83 -41.36 -1.46
N LYS A 284 -1.60 -40.74 -2.36
CA LYS A 284 -1.25 -39.43 -2.95
C LYS A 284 -1.15 -38.33 -1.90
N GLU A 285 -2.08 -38.29 -0.95
CA GLU A 285 -2.07 -37.30 0.13
C GLU A 285 -0.92 -37.55 1.10
N GLN A 286 -0.63 -38.80 1.46
CA GLN A 286 0.54 -39.17 2.26
C GLN A 286 1.85 -38.79 1.57
N ALA A 287 2.00 -39.04 0.26
CA ALA A 287 3.17 -38.61 -0.50
C ALA A 287 3.34 -37.08 -0.51
N LYS A 288 2.23 -36.33 -0.62
CA LYS A 288 2.25 -34.86 -0.54
C LYS A 288 2.65 -34.38 0.86
N GLN A 289 2.15 -35.01 1.91
CA GLN A 289 2.49 -34.68 3.30
C GLN A 289 3.96 -34.97 3.59
N LEU A 290 4.47 -36.12 3.13
CA LEU A 290 5.87 -36.47 3.28
C LEU A 290 6.79 -35.50 2.53
N ARG A 291 6.48 -35.17 1.27
CA ARG A 291 7.21 -34.15 0.50
C ARG A 291 7.25 -32.81 1.24
N LYS A 292 6.11 -32.38 1.80
CA LYS A 292 6.02 -31.14 2.58
C LYS A 292 6.85 -31.20 3.86
N ARG A 293 6.78 -32.30 4.62
CA ARG A 293 7.57 -32.53 5.84
C ARG A 293 9.07 -32.46 5.52
N ASN A 294 9.51 -33.18 4.49
CA ASN A 294 10.90 -33.25 4.07
C ASN A 294 11.41 -31.88 3.63
N TRP A 295 10.60 -31.14 2.86
CA TRP A 295 10.92 -29.79 2.45
C TRP A 295 11.13 -28.86 3.65
N GLU A 296 10.19 -28.84 4.59
CA GLU A 296 10.26 -27.99 5.79
C GLU A 296 11.44 -28.37 6.68
N ALA A 297 11.72 -29.68 6.82
CA ALA A 297 12.85 -30.17 7.59
C ALA A 297 14.20 -29.74 6.95
N LEU A 298 14.39 -29.97 5.65
CA LEU A 298 15.61 -29.56 4.95
C LEU A 298 15.81 -28.04 5.03
N LYS A 299 14.75 -27.26 4.80
CA LYS A 299 14.78 -25.80 4.93
C LYS A 299 15.24 -25.38 6.33
N ASN A 300 14.66 -25.97 7.37
CA ASN A 300 15.02 -25.64 8.75
C ASN A 300 16.48 -26.00 9.07
N ILE A 301 17.00 -27.10 8.52
CA ILE A 301 18.41 -27.45 8.68
C ILE A 301 19.30 -26.39 8.00
N LEU A 302 18.99 -26.00 6.76
CA LEU A 302 19.69 -24.95 6.03
C LEU A 302 19.66 -23.60 6.78
N ASP A 303 18.49 -23.19 7.28
CA ASP A 303 18.31 -21.93 8.01
C ASP A 303 19.14 -21.84 9.31
N ASN A 304 19.46 -22.98 9.94
CA ASN A 304 20.26 -23.04 11.17
C ASN A 304 21.75 -23.33 10.93
N MET A 305 22.17 -23.55 9.67
CA MET A 305 23.56 -23.82 9.32
C MET A 305 24.34 -22.52 9.10
N ALA A 306 25.14 -22.12 10.10
CA ALA A 306 25.96 -20.90 10.03
C ALA A 306 27.06 -20.92 8.97
N ASN A 307 27.44 -22.10 8.48
CA ASN A 307 28.43 -22.31 7.41
C ASN A 307 27.82 -22.18 6.01
N VAL A 308 26.49 -22.19 5.87
CA VAL A 308 25.82 -21.89 4.61
C VAL A 308 25.70 -20.38 4.47
N THR A 309 26.24 -19.86 3.38
CA THR A 309 26.23 -18.44 3.03
C THR A 309 25.60 -18.26 1.65
N TYR A 310 25.33 -17.03 1.25
CA TYR A 310 24.82 -16.70 -0.10
C TYR A 310 25.74 -17.13 -1.25
N ARG A 311 26.99 -17.52 -0.98
CA ARG A 311 27.96 -17.99 -1.98
C ARG A 311 28.13 -19.50 -2.01
N THR A 312 27.53 -20.19 -1.04
CA THR A 312 27.70 -21.63 -0.89
C THR A 312 27.09 -22.36 -2.08
N THR A 313 27.82 -23.32 -2.63
CA THR A 313 27.36 -24.15 -3.75
C THR A 313 26.59 -25.37 -3.23
N TRP A 314 25.78 -25.99 -4.09
CA TRP A 314 25.08 -27.22 -3.72
C TRP A 314 26.04 -28.34 -3.31
N SER A 315 27.19 -28.46 -3.97
CA SER A 315 28.18 -29.48 -3.62
C SER A 315 28.74 -29.31 -2.21
N GLU A 316 28.99 -28.08 -1.77
CA GLU A 316 29.45 -27.77 -0.42
C GLU A 316 28.33 -27.99 0.60
N ALA A 317 27.12 -27.50 0.28
CA ALA A 317 25.94 -27.67 1.12
C ALA A 317 25.60 -29.15 1.34
N GLN A 318 25.73 -29.99 0.30
CA GLN A 318 25.51 -31.42 0.42
C GLN A 318 26.49 -32.08 1.40
N GLN A 319 27.77 -31.68 1.39
CA GLN A 319 28.73 -32.16 2.38
C GLN A 319 28.35 -31.73 3.79
N TYR A 320 27.94 -30.47 3.97
CA TYR A 320 27.47 -29.97 5.26
C TYR A 320 26.21 -30.69 5.77
N LEU A 321 25.29 -31.06 4.86
CA LEU A 321 24.12 -31.85 5.19
C LEU A 321 24.50 -33.26 5.62
N LEU A 322 25.44 -33.92 4.94
CA LEU A 322 25.92 -35.25 5.33
C LEU A 322 26.64 -35.23 6.69
N ASP A 323 27.31 -34.13 7.03
CA ASP A 323 27.95 -33.94 8.33
C ASP A 323 26.96 -33.52 9.44
N ASN A 324 25.71 -33.19 9.09
CA ASN A 324 24.68 -32.77 10.03
C ASN A 324 23.89 -33.99 10.58
N PRO A 325 23.92 -34.25 11.91
CA PRO A 325 23.25 -35.41 12.50
C PRO A 325 21.74 -35.48 12.20
N THR A 326 21.05 -34.33 12.16
CA THR A 326 19.60 -34.31 11.93
C THR A 326 19.22 -34.73 10.52
N PHE A 327 20.10 -34.52 9.54
CA PHE A 327 19.92 -35.00 8.18
C PHE A 327 20.43 -36.43 8.01
N ALA A 328 21.55 -36.77 8.67
CA ALA A 328 22.18 -38.09 8.60
C ALA A 328 21.33 -39.21 9.24
N GLU A 329 20.50 -38.88 10.23
CA GLU A 329 19.66 -39.86 10.94
C GLU A 329 18.23 -40.01 10.36
N ASP A 330 17.74 -39.07 9.54
CA ASP A 330 16.39 -39.10 8.94
C ASP A 330 16.42 -39.77 7.55
N GLU A 331 16.14 -41.08 7.50
CA GLU A 331 16.12 -41.87 6.26
C GLU A 331 15.08 -41.38 5.24
N GLU A 332 13.91 -40.95 5.71
CA GLU A 332 12.88 -40.40 4.84
C GLU A 332 13.32 -39.09 4.19
N LEU A 333 14.11 -38.26 4.91
CA LEU A 333 14.68 -37.02 4.39
C LEU A 333 15.80 -37.28 3.37
N GLN A 334 16.66 -38.28 3.61
CA GLN A 334 17.69 -38.68 2.66
C GLN A 334 17.11 -39.22 1.35
N ASN A 335 15.96 -39.89 1.43
CA ASN A 335 15.24 -40.45 0.29
C ASN A 335 14.34 -39.43 -0.42
N MET A 336 14.39 -38.14 -0.07
CA MET A 336 13.63 -37.12 -0.79
C MET A 336 14.05 -37.01 -2.26
N ASP A 337 13.17 -36.44 -3.07
CA ASP A 337 13.49 -36.18 -4.47
C ASP A 337 14.66 -35.20 -4.60
N LYS A 338 15.62 -35.52 -5.48
CA LYS A 338 16.83 -34.71 -5.66
C LYS A 338 16.52 -33.33 -6.25
N GLU A 339 15.49 -33.24 -7.09
CA GLU A 339 15.01 -31.96 -7.64
C GLU A 339 14.41 -31.10 -6.53
N ASP A 340 13.60 -31.68 -5.64
CA ASP A 340 13.05 -30.95 -4.49
C ASP A 340 14.15 -30.42 -3.57
N ALA A 341 15.17 -31.23 -3.28
CA ALA A 341 16.30 -30.81 -2.46
C ALA A 341 17.05 -29.63 -3.09
N LEU A 342 17.27 -29.67 -4.41
CA LEU A 342 17.91 -28.60 -5.16
C LEU A 342 17.08 -27.31 -5.17
N ILE A 343 15.77 -27.40 -5.39
CA ILE A 343 14.89 -26.22 -5.38
C ILE A 343 14.84 -25.60 -3.97
N CYS A 344 14.72 -26.42 -2.92
CA CYS A 344 14.75 -25.95 -1.54
C CYS A 344 16.05 -25.21 -1.21
N PHE A 345 17.18 -25.73 -1.69
CA PHE A 345 18.48 -25.08 -1.53
C PHE A 345 18.59 -23.78 -2.34
N GLU A 346 18.16 -23.78 -3.59
CA GLU A 346 18.16 -22.58 -4.45
C GLU A 346 17.32 -21.46 -3.82
N GLU A 347 16.12 -21.78 -3.31
CA GLU A 347 15.27 -20.82 -2.61
C GLU A 347 15.96 -20.24 -1.36
N HIS A 348 16.63 -21.08 -0.58
CA HIS A 348 17.38 -20.64 0.59
C HIS A 348 18.55 -19.72 0.22
N ILE A 349 19.36 -20.08 -0.78
CA ILE A 349 20.48 -19.23 -1.26
C ILE A 349 19.96 -17.90 -1.81
N ARG A 350 18.88 -17.90 -2.61
CA ARG A 350 18.26 -16.66 -3.10
C ARG A 350 17.76 -15.77 -1.96
N ALA A 351 17.25 -16.35 -0.89
CA ALA A 351 16.86 -15.60 0.30
C ALA A 351 18.08 -14.94 0.97
N LEU A 352 19.19 -15.68 1.13
CA LEU A 352 20.44 -15.13 1.67
C LEU A 352 21.06 -14.06 0.77
N GLU A 353 21.06 -14.23 -0.55
CA GLU A 353 21.52 -13.21 -1.51
C GLU A 353 20.73 -11.91 -1.38
N LYS A 354 19.41 -12.03 -1.23
CA LYS A 354 18.52 -10.88 -1.04
C LYS A 354 18.80 -10.18 0.28
N GLU A 355 18.98 -10.90 1.38
CA GLU A 355 19.30 -10.33 2.69
C GLU A 355 20.64 -9.59 2.68
N GLU A 356 21.67 -10.17 2.07
CA GLU A 356 22.98 -9.55 1.88
C GLU A 356 22.90 -8.24 1.07
N GLU A 357 22.10 -8.21 -0.01
CA GLU A 357 21.88 -6.99 -0.79
C GLU A 357 21.12 -5.94 0.03
N GLU A 358 20.09 -6.33 0.79
CA GLU A 358 19.37 -5.43 1.69
C GLU A 358 20.29 -4.83 2.77
N GLU A 359 21.21 -5.60 3.35
CA GLU A 359 22.19 -5.10 4.32
C GLU A 359 23.23 -4.16 3.68
N LYS A 360 23.68 -4.45 2.45
CA LYS A 360 24.51 -3.51 1.67
C LYS A 360 23.78 -2.19 1.43
N GLN A 361 22.52 -2.24 1.00
CA GLN A 361 21.70 -1.04 0.78
C GLN A 361 21.48 -0.26 2.07
N LYS A 362 21.17 -0.94 3.19
CA LYS A 362 21.06 -0.30 4.51
C LYS A 362 22.36 0.38 4.92
N THR A 363 23.51 -0.26 4.69
CA THR A 363 24.83 0.30 4.99
C THR A 363 25.12 1.54 4.15
N LEU A 364 24.86 1.50 2.84
CA LEU A 364 25.01 2.66 1.95
C LEU A 364 24.09 3.83 2.34
N LEU A 365 22.86 3.55 2.74
CA LEU A 365 21.92 4.58 3.21
C LEU A 365 22.35 5.19 4.55
N ARG A 366 22.83 4.37 5.50
CA ARG A 366 23.40 4.84 6.76
C ARG A 366 24.60 5.76 6.50
N GLU A 367 25.48 5.36 5.57
CA GLU A 367 26.63 6.15 5.16
C GLU A 367 26.22 7.49 4.56
N ARG A 368 25.32 7.48 3.58
CA ARG A 368 24.80 8.72 2.96
C ARG A 368 24.17 9.67 3.99
N ARG A 369 23.43 9.12 4.96
CA ARG A 369 22.84 9.91 6.06
C ARG A 369 23.91 10.51 6.96
N ARG A 370 24.96 9.74 7.31
CA ARG A 370 26.11 10.22 8.08
C ARG A 370 26.82 11.36 7.36
N GLN A 371 27.10 11.19 6.06
CA GLN A 371 27.73 12.22 5.23
C GLN A 371 26.89 13.51 5.16
N ARG A 372 25.56 13.40 5.02
CA ARG A 372 24.66 14.57 5.09
C ARG A 372 24.75 15.27 6.45
N LYS A 373 24.73 14.51 7.56
CA LYS A 373 24.87 15.09 8.90
C LYS A 373 26.22 15.78 9.10
N ASN A 374 27.29 15.24 8.53
CA ASN A 374 28.61 15.89 8.59
C ASN A 374 28.59 17.24 7.85
N ARG A 375 27.95 17.32 6.68
CA ARG A 375 27.74 18.60 5.96
C ARG A 375 26.91 19.59 6.77
N GLU A 376 25.80 19.15 7.36
CA GLU A 376 24.96 20.01 8.20
C GLU A 376 25.71 20.50 9.45
N SER A 377 26.53 19.63 10.05
CA SER A 377 27.37 19.98 11.19
C SER A 377 28.43 21.01 10.84
N PHE A 378 29.07 20.88 9.67
CA PHE A 378 30.01 21.87 9.16
C PHE A 378 29.31 23.18 8.77
N GLN A 379 28.09 23.14 8.25
CA GLN A 379 27.33 24.35 7.99
C GLN A 379 27.06 25.12 9.28
N LYS A 380 26.66 24.41 10.35
CA LYS A 380 26.50 24.99 11.68
C LYS A 380 27.80 25.57 12.24
N PHE A 381 28.94 24.96 11.93
CA PHE A 381 30.25 25.54 12.28
C PHE A 381 30.49 26.88 11.59
N LEU A 382 30.14 27.01 10.32
CA LEU A 382 30.23 28.29 9.61
C LEU A 382 29.30 29.34 10.23
N ASP A 383 28.09 28.94 10.63
CA ASP A 383 27.17 29.81 11.37
C ASP A 383 27.79 30.29 12.69
N GLU A 384 28.39 29.37 13.46
CA GLU A 384 29.10 29.72 14.69
C GLU A 384 30.25 30.71 14.42
N LEU A 385 31.06 30.50 13.37
CA LEU A 385 32.13 31.44 13.02
C LEU A 385 31.57 32.82 12.63
N HIS A 386 30.42 32.87 11.97
CA HIS A 386 29.76 34.12 11.58
C HIS A 386 29.21 34.86 12.79
N ASP A 387 28.55 34.15 13.70
CA ASP A 387 27.99 34.70 14.95
C ASP A 387 29.09 35.29 15.86
N HIS A 388 30.29 34.70 15.86
CA HIS A 388 31.46 35.23 16.59
C HIS A 388 32.19 36.34 15.83
N GLY A 389 31.72 36.73 14.63
CA GLY A 389 32.35 37.76 13.80
C GLY A 389 33.68 37.36 13.17
N GLN A 390 34.05 36.07 13.23
CA GLN A 390 35.26 35.54 12.61
C GLN A 390 35.07 35.27 11.11
N LEU A 391 33.83 35.03 10.68
CA LEU A 391 33.43 34.83 9.29
C LEU A 391 32.47 35.94 8.84
N HIS A 392 32.74 36.55 7.69
CA HIS A 392 31.93 37.60 7.09
C HIS A 392 32.00 37.60 5.56
N SER A 393 31.25 38.46 4.87
CA SER A 393 31.14 38.47 3.39
C SER A 393 32.43 38.75 2.63
N MET A 394 33.47 39.23 3.32
CA MET A 394 34.80 39.52 2.75
C MET A 394 35.86 38.50 3.16
N SER A 395 35.53 37.50 3.99
CA SER A 395 36.50 36.52 4.46
C SER A 395 37.03 35.66 3.31
N ALA A 396 38.35 35.48 3.25
CA ALA A 396 39.01 34.62 2.27
C ALA A 396 39.22 33.21 2.82
N TRP A 397 39.07 32.18 1.99
CA TRP A 397 39.29 30.79 2.41
C TRP A 397 40.69 30.57 2.99
N MET A 398 41.73 31.12 2.36
CA MET A 398 43.12 30.95 2.80
C MET A 398 43.36 31.53 4.19
N GLU A 399 42.70 32.63 4.54
CA GLU A 399 42.79 33.25 5.87
C GLU A 399 42.04 32.43 6.92
N MET A 400 40.90 31.85 6.54
CA MET A 400 40.06 31.05 7.44
C MET A 400 40.53 29.61 7.59
N TYR A 401 41.34 29.10 6.65
CA TYR A 401 41.76 27.71 6.61
C TYR A 401 42.44 27.22 7.91
N PRO A 402 43.34 27.97 8.58
CA PRO A 402 43.93 27.52 9.85
C PRO A 402 42.89 27.25 10.93
N THR A 403 41.89 28.12 11.07
CA THR A 403 40.78 27.96 12.02
C THR A 403 39.85 26.82 11.60
N VAL A 404 39.51 26.75 10.31
CA VAL A 404 38.57 25.77 9.77
C VAL A 404 39.13 24.35 9.82
N SER A 405 40.40 24.17 9.44
CA SER A 405 41.07 22.88 9.39
C SER A 405 41.34 22.26 10.78
N ALA A 406 41.41 23.09 11.82
CA ALA A 406 41.56 22.65 13.20
C ALA A 406 40.27 22.04 13.80
N ASP A 407 39.09 22.32 13.24
CA ASP A 407 37.82 21.79 13.75
C ASP A 407 37.57 20.34 13.27
N ILE A 408 37.05 19.49 14.17
CA ILE A 408 36.75 18.09 13.88
C ILE A 408 35.69 17.93 12.76
N ARG A 409 34.76 18.88 12.62
CA ARG A 409 33.69 18.87 11.62
C ARG A 409 34.25 19.01 10.21
N PHE A 410 35.35 19.74 10.03
CA PHE A 410 36.08 19.79 8.76
C PHE A 410 36.64 18.41 8.40
N ASN A 411 37.37 17.78 9.33
CA ASN A 411 37.96 16.46 9.13
C ASN A 411 36.91 15.39 8.82
N ASN A 412 35.77 15.44 9.51
CA ASN A 412 34.64 14.54 9.29
C ASN A 412 34.04 14.64 7.89
N MET A 413 34.26 15.74 7.15
CA MET A 413 33.78 15.91 5.78
C MET A 413 34.76 15.43 4.70
N LEU A 414 36.03 15.19 5.04
CA LEU A 414 37.05 14.85 4.06
C LEU A 414 36.80 13.48 3.43
N GLY A 415 37.06 13.37 2.13
CA GLY A 415 36.90 12.13 1.35
C GLY A 415 35.45 11.73 1.04
N GLN A 416 34.45 12.56 1.42
CA GLN A 416 33.05 12.30 1.12
C GLN A 416 32.66 12.85 -0.26
N PRO A 417 31.75 12.17 -1.00
CA PRO A 417 31.25 12.69 -2.26
C PRO A 417 30.30 13.89 -2.05
N GLY A 418 30.25 14.79 -3.04
CA GLY A 418 29.42 15.99 -3.04
C GLY A 418 30.19 17.27 -2.70
N SER A 419 29.49 18.26 -2.13
CA SER A 419 30.08 19.55 -1.77
C SER A 419 31.19 19.39 -0.74
N THR A 420 32.37 19.90 -1.08
CA THR A 420 33.54 19.92 -0.21
C THR A 420 33.40 21.01 0.86
N PRO A 421 34.21 21.00 1.94
CA PRO A 421 34.24 22.10 2.89
C PRO A 421 34.48 23.48 2.24
N LEU A 422 35.31 23.53 1.20
CA LEU A 422 35.57 24.75 0.43
C LEU A 422 34.33 25.22 -0.32
N ASP A 423 33.56 24.29 -0.90
CA ASP A 423 32.33 24.64 -1.62
C ASP A 423 31.29 25.21 -0.66
N LEU A 424 31.08 24.56 0.49
CA LEU A 424 30.15 25.05 1.52
C LEU A 424 30.56 26.43 2.05
N PHE A 425 31.85 26.65 2.29
CA PHE A 425 32.37 27.97 2.66
C PHE A 425 32.10 29.02 1.58
N LYS A 426 32.36 28.70 0.31
CA LYS A 426 32.13 29.63 -0.80
C LYS A 426 30.65 29.98 -0.94
N PHE A 427 29.77 28.98 -0.87
CA PHE A 427 28.32 29.19 -0.90
C PHE A 427 27.89 30.09 0.25
N TYR A 428 28.39 29.83 1.45
CA TYR A 428 28.09 30.65 2.62
C TYR A 428 28.50 32.12 2.44
N VAL A 429 29.75 32.37 2.04
CA VAL A 429 30.26 33.73 1.81
C VAL A 429 29.50 34.42 0.68
N GLU A 430 29.11 33.70 -0.37
CA GLU A 430 28.31 34.25 -1.47
C GLU A 430 26.89 34.63 -0.99
N ASP A 431 26.26 33.82 -0.14
CA ASP A 431 24.97 34.15 0.48
C ASP A 431 25.08 35.40 1.36
N LEU A 432 26.17 35.58 2.10
CA LEU A 432 26.44 36.82 2.85
C LEU A 432 26.56 38.04 1.91
N LYS A 433 27.25 37.89 0.78
CA LYS A 433 27.40 38.97 -0.22
C LYS A 433 26.08 39.30 -0.91
N ALA A 434 25.23 38.30 -1.18
CA ALA A 434 23.94 38.51 -1.82
C ALA A 434 23.03 39.44 -1.00
N ARG A 435 23.18 39.43 0.34
CA ARG A 435 22.47 40.34 1.26
C ARG A 435 22.95 41.79 1.22
N TYR A 436 24.08 42.10 0.56
CA TYR A 436 24.73 43.41 0.58
C TYR A 436 23.78 44.56 0.20
N HIS A 437 22.96 44.39 -0.84
CA HIS A 437 22.11 45.49 -1.31
C HIS A 437 21.03 45.89 -0.30
N ASP A 438 20.41 44.91 0.36
CA ASP A 438 19.43 45.14 1.41
C ASP A 438 20.07 45.71 2.67
N GLU A 439 21.20 45.15 3.08
CA GLU A 439 21.96 45.63 4.25
C GLU A 439 22.50 47.05 4.03
N LYS A 440 22.99 47.38 2.83
CA LYS A 440 23.41 48.74 2.46
C LYS A 440 22.28 49.76 2.57
N ARG A 441 21.04 49.36 2.27
CA ARG A 441 19.87 50.24 2.48
C ARG A 441 19.67 50.52 3.97
N ILE A 442 19.69 49.47 4.80
CA ILE A 442 19.57 49.61 6.25
C ILE A 442 20.68 50.51 6.83
N ILE A 443 21.93 50.31 6.39
CA ILE A 443 23.07 51.13 6.80
C ILE A 443 22.85 52.60 6.46
N LYS A 444 22.37 52.91 5.24
CA LYS A 444 22.07 54.30 4.86
C LYS A 444 20.97 54.91 5.71
N ASP A 445 19.95 54.14 6.06
CA ASP A 445 18.85 54.61 6.92
C ASP A 445 19.36 54.90 8.34
N ILE A 446 20.24 54.05 8.90
CA ILE A 446 20.91 54.30 10.19
C ILE A 446 21.69 55.60 10.15
N LEU A 447 22.52 55.80 9.12
CA LEU A 447 23.33 57.02 8.98
C LEU A 447 22.47 58.28 8.88
N LYS A 448 21.34 58.20 8.17
CA LYS A 448 20.38 59.30 8.05
C LYS A 448 19.74 59.63 9.40
N ASP A 449 19.32 58.61 10.15
CA ASP A 449 18.67 58.78 11.46
C ASP A 449 19.65 59.34 12.51
N LYS A 450 20.92 58.95 12.42
CA LYS A 450 22.00 59.42 13.31
C LYS A 450 22.66 60.73 12.85
N GLY A 451 22.32 61.21 11.66
CA GLY A 451 22.87 62.45 11.10
C GLY A 451 24.34 62.38 10.69
N LEU A 452 24.91 61.18 10.50
CA LEU A 452 26.30 61.02 10.07
C LEU A 452 26.41 61.11 8.54
N LEU A 453 27.13 62.12 8.05
CA LEU A 453 27.51 62.23 6.64
C LEU A 453 28.93 61.68 6.45
N VAL A 454 29.09 60.71 5.56
CA VAL A 454 30.43 60.20 5.21
C VAL A 454 31.13 61.21 4.29
N GLU A 455 32.27 61.70 4.76
CA GLU A 455 33.20 62.63 4.12
C GLU A 455 34.56 61.96 3.90
N VAL A 456 35.48 62.60 3.17
CA VAL A 456 36.78 62.02 2.77
C VAL A 456 37.67 61.72 3.98
N ASN A 457 37.49 62.45 5.09
CA ASN A 457 38.22 62.29 6.34
C ASN A 457 37.50 61.40 7.37
N THR A 458 36.30 60.88 7.06
CA THR A 458 35.56 60.01 7.98
C THR A 458 36.29 58.68 8.16
N GLY A 459 36.65 58.34 9.40
CA GLY A 459 37.30 57.08 9.74
C GLY A 459 36.32 55.91 9.80
N PHE A 460 36.81 54.69 9.57
CA PHE A 460 35.98 53.49 9.69
C PHE A 460 35.52 53.25 11.13
N GLU A 461 36.33 53.60 12.13
CA GLU A 461 35.98 53.42 13.55
C GLU A 461 34.79 54.28 13.97
N GLU A 462 34.75 55.54 13.54
CA GLU A 462 33.62 56.44 13.77
C GLU A 462 32.35 55.90 13.10
N PHE A 463 32.46 55.53 11.82
CA PHE A 463 31.37 54.95 11.06
C PHE A 463 30.83 53.66 11.69
N GLY A 464 31.73 52.76 12.10
CA GLY A 464 31.40 51.50 12.75
C GLY A 464 30.71 51.73 14.10
N SER A 465 31.23 52.63 14.93
CA SER A 465 30.63 52.98 16.24
C SER A 465 29.20 53.50 16.09
N VAL A 466 28.96 54.38 15.10
CA VAL A 466 27.62 54.91 14.84
C VAL A 466 26.65 53.79 14.43
N ILE A 467 27.08 52.89 13.54
CA ILE A 467 26.24 51.76 13.11
C ILE A 467 25.98 50.80 14.26
N SER A 468 27.02 50.36 14.98
CA SER A 468 26.90 49.43 16.10
C SER A 468 26.06 49.97 17.26
N SER A 469 25.89 51.29 17.38
CA SER A 469 24.98 51.91 18.36
C SER A 469 23.49 51.72 18.04
N ASP A 470 23.13 51.31 16.83
CA ASP A 470 21.75 51.09 16.39
C ASP A 470 21.37 49.61 16.50
N LYS A 471 20.19 49.33 17.05
CA LYS A 471 19.67 47.96 17.19
C LYS A 471 19.57 47.19 15.87
N ARG A 472 19.41 47.89 14.74
CA ARG A 472 19.35 47.27 13.40
C ARG A 472 20.70 46.68 12.98
N ALA A 473 21.80 47.07 13.61
CA ALA A 473 23.13 46.55 13.28
C ALA A 473 23.34 45.09 13.67
N THR A 474 22.54 44.52 14.58
CA THR A 474 22.71 43.13 15.03
C THR A 474 22.50 42.11 13.91
N THR A 475 21.79 42.45 12.84
CA THR A 475 21.53 41.56 11.70
C THR A 475 22.43 41.82 10.51
N LEU A 476 23.32 42.82 10.59
CA LEU A 476 24.18 43.23 9.50
C LEU A 476 25.49 42.45 9.52
N ASP A 477 25.93 41.99 8.35
CA ASP A 477 27.23 41.35 8.22
C ASP A 477 28.36 42.38 8.32
N ALA A 478 29.41 42.07 9.10
CA ALA A 478 30.54 42.97 9.31
C ALA A 478 31.29 43.31 8.01
N GLY A 479 31.39 42.35 7.09
CA GLY A 479 31.97 42.54 5.77
C GLY A 479 31.13 43.50 4.92
N ASN A 480 29.81 43.33 4.93
CA ASN A 480 28.88 44.22 4.24
C ASN A 480 28.89 45.64 4.82
N ILE A 481 29.04 45.81 6.13
CA ILE A 481 29.27 47.12 6.77
C ILE A 481 30.54 47.76 6.19
N LYS A 482 31.65 47.00 6.09
CA LYS A 482 32.90 47.49 5.51
C LYS A 482 32.77 47.84 4.03
N LEU A 483 32.10 47.01 3.24
CA LEU A 483 31.82 47.28 1.82
C LEU A 483 30.93 48.52 1.63
N ALA A 484 29.97 48.73 2.53
CA ALA A 484 29.13 49.92 2.51
C ALA A 484 29.95 51.18 2.83
N PHE A 485 30.82 51.13 3.84
CA PHE A 485 31.75 52.22 4.16
C PHE A 485 32.62 52.58 2.95
N ASN A 486 33.33 51.61 2.39
CA ASN A 486 34.22 51.83 1.23
C ASN A 486 33.46 52.46 0.05
N SER A 487 32.25 51.96 -0.24
CA SER A 487 31.42 52.51 -1.31
C SER A 487 30.92 53.94 -1.04
N LEU A 488 30.64 54.29 0.22
CA LEU A 488 30.22 55.64 0.60
C LEU A 488 31.40 56.61 0.61
N LEU A 489 32.58 56.15 1.03
CA LEU A 489 33.82 56.93 1.02
C LEU A 489 34.26 57.25 -0.42
N GLU A 490 34.25 56.27 -1.32
CA GLU A 490 34.52 56.49 -2.75
C GLU A 490 33.54 57.51 -3.36
N LYS A 491 32.27 57.48 -2.93
CA LYS A 491 31.28 58.49 -3.34
C LYS A 491 31.56 59.87 -2.74
N ALA A 492 32.10 59.96 -1.53
CA ALA A 492 32.53 61.22 -0.93
C ALA A 492 33.73 61.81 -1.69
N GLU A 493 34.75 60.99 -1.99
CA GLU A 493 35.92 61.38 -2.78
C GLU A 493 35.54 61.81 -4.21
N ALA A 494 34.58 61.14 -4.84
CA ALA A 494 34.08 61.53 -6.15
C ALA A 494 33.37 62.90 -6.11
N ARG A 495 32.58 63.17 -5.07
CA ARG A 495 31.93 64.48 -4.87
C ARG A 495 32.96 65.58 -4.64
N GLU A 496 33.99 65.31 -3.84
CA GLU A 496 35.04 66.28 -3.55
C GLU A 496 35.86 66.61 -4.79
N ARG A 497 36.27 65.60 -5.57
CA ARG A 497 36.94 65.81 -6.86
C ARG A 497 36.09 66.62 -7.84
N GLU A 498 34.77 66.44 -7.87
CA GLU A 498 33.89 67.27 -8.71
C GLU A 498 33.78 68.71 -8.18
N ARG A 499 33.76 68.93 -6.87
CA ARG A 499 33.81 70.26 -6.27
C ARG A 499 35.11 70.98 -6.63
N GLU A 500 36.25 70.33 -6.47
CA GLU A 500 37.56 70.86 -6.86
C GLU A 500 37.60 71.23 -8.35
N LYS A 501 37.05 70.38 -9.23
CA LYS A 501 36.95 70.68 -10.67
C LYS A 501 36.02 71.86 -10.94
N GLU A 502 34.88 71.95 -10.26
CA GLU A 502 33.94 73.06 -10.39
C GLU A 502 34.56 74.38 -9.93
N GLU A 503 35.26 74.36 -8.79
CA GLU A 503 36.02 75.50 -8.29
C GLU A 503 37.15 75.88 -9.23
N ALA A 504 37.92 74.92 -9.75
CA ALA A 504 38.95 75.17 -10.75
C ALA A 504 38.37 75.76 -12.04
N ARG A 505 37.20 75.29 -12.50
CA ARG A 505 36.47 75.88 -13.65
C ARG A 505 36.00 77.30 -13.33
N LYS A 506 35.48 77.54 -12.13
CA LYS A 506 35.06 78.87 -11.66
C LYS A 506 36.26 79.82 -11.61
N MET A 507 37.40 79.36 -11.09
CA MET A 507 38.66 80.10 -11.06
C MET A 507 39.17 80.41 -12.46
N LYS A 508 39.19 79.43 -13.38
CA LYS A 508 39.54 79.67 -14.80
C LYS A 508 38.61 80.66 -15.49
N ARG A 509 37.30 80.66 -15.17
CA ARG A 509 36.35 81.68 -15.67
C ARG A 509 36.66 83.06 -15.10
N LYS A 510 36.95 83.17 -13.80
CA LYS A 510 37.39 84.42 -13.17
C LYS A 510 38.67 84.94 -13.86
N GLU A 511 39.64 84.06 -14.07
CA GLU A 511 40.91 84.36 -14.75
C GLU A 511 40.70 84.81 -16.20
N ALA A 512 39.87 84.11 -16.97
CA ALA A 512 39.56 84.47 -18.36
C ALA A 512 38.84 85.82 -18.47
N ALA A 513 37.88 86.09 -17.58
CA ALA A 513 37.19 87.37 -17.50
C ALA A 513 38.18 88.50 -17.14
N PHE A 514 39.08 88.26 -16.19
CA PHE A 514 40.14 89.18 -15.81
C PHE A 514 41.09 89.46 -17.00
N LYS A 515 41.56 88.42 -17.70
CA LYS A 515 42.38 88.57 -18.92
C LYS A 515 41.67 89.37 -20.01
N SER A 516 40.37 89.16 -20.22
CA SER A 516 39.57 89.94 -21.17
C SER A 516 39.47 91.41 -20.75
N MET A 517 39.26 91.68 -19.46
CA MET A 517 39.22 93.03 -18.91
C MET A 517 40.55 93.77 -19.14
N LEU A 518 41.69 93.11 -18.90
CA LEU A 518 43.02 93.68 -19.17
C LEU A 518 43.22 94.01 -20.65
N LYS A 519 42.80 93.13 -21.57
CA LYS A 519 42.91 93.36 -23.02
C LYS A 519 42.05 94.53 -23.52
N GLN A 520 40.93 94.81 -22.87
CA GLN A 520 40.02 95.90 -23.22
C GLN A 520 40.28 97.18 -22.41
N ALA A 521 41.37 97.22 -21.64
CA ALA A 521 41.79 98.41 -20.93
C ALA A 521 42.05 99.57 -21.92
N THR A 522 41.67 100.78 -21.52
CA THR A 522 41.84 101.99 -22.34
C THR A 522 42.35 103.09 -21.44
N PRO A 523 43.51 103.71 -21.72
CA PRO A 523 44.42 103.42 -22.83
C PRO A 523 45.01 101.99 -22.79
N PRO A 524 45.49 101.44 -23.92
CA PRO A 524 46.10 100.11 -23.96
C PRO A 524 47.22 99.98 -22.93
N LEU A 525 47.33 98.81 -22.30
CA LEU A 525 48.39 98.56 -21.32
C LEU A 525 49.73 98.40 -22.07
N GLU A 526 50.69 99.26 -21.75
CA GLU A 526 52.05 99.16 -22.27
C GLU A 526 52.80 97.96 -21.65
N PRO A 527 53.67 97.24 -22.38
CA PRO A 527 54.37 96.05 -21.87
C PRO A 527 55.25 96.29 -20.63
N GLU A 528 55.66 97.54 -20.38
CA GLU A 528 56.53 97.96 -19.27
C GLU A 528 55.73 98.51 -18.07
N ALA A 529 54.40 98.48 -18.12
CA ALA A 529 53.55 98.98 -17.05
C ALA A 529 53.70 98.12 -15.78
N THR A 530 53.96 98.77 -14.63
CA THR A 530 54.02 98.08 -13.34
C THR A 530 52.62 97.63 -12.90
N TRP A 531 52.55 96.49 -12.21
CA TRP A 531 51.29 95.95 -11.68
C TRP A 531 50.50 96.96 -10.85
N GLU A 532 51.21 97.77 -10.04
CA GLU A 532 50.60 98.85 -9.24
C GLU A 532 49.93 99.92 -10.12
N GLY A 533 50.56 100.31 -11.23
CA GLY A 533 49.99 101.26 -12.20
C GLY A 533 48.77 100.70 -12.93
N VAL A 534 48.81 99.42 -13.31
CA VAL A 534 47.68 98.71 -13.94
C VAL A 534 46.50 98.59 -12.97
N CYS A 535 46.75 98.22 -11.72
CA CYS A 535 45.75 98.16 -10.67
C CYS A 535 45.10 99.53 -10.41
N HIS A 536 45.89 100.61 -10.37
CA HIS A 536 45.38 101.97 -10.16
C HIS A 536 44.44 102.41 -11.30
N ALA A 537 44.83 102.19 -12.57
CA ALA A 537 44.03 102.54 -13.74
C ALA A 537 42.70 101.76 -13.82
N ILE A 538 42.72 100.47 -13.46
CA ILE A 538 41.51 99.63 -13.41
C ILE A 538 40.59 100.08 -12.27
N THR A 539 41.14 100.41 -11.10
CA THR A 539 40.36 100.85 -9.93
C THR A 539 39.62 102.17 -10.21
N ILE A 540 40.26 103.12 -10.89
CA ILE A 540 39.64 104.40 -11.28
C ILE A 540 38.51 104.18 -12.32
N LYS A 541 38.71 103.31 -13.31
CA LYS A 541 37.71 103.07 -14.37
C LYS A 541 36.46 102.33 -13.85
N TYR A 542 36.61 101.44 -12.87
CA TYR A 542 35.51 100.66 -12.29
C TYR A 542 34.91 101.25 -11.00
N GLN A 543 35.45 102.36 -10.47
CA GLN A 543 34.82 103.12 -9.38
C GLN A 543 33.40 103.61 -9.72
N PHE A 544 33.04 103.67 -11.01
CA PHE A 544 31.72 104.07 -11.49
C PHE A 544 30.74 102.89 -11.74
N LEU A 545 31.17 101.63 -11.65
CA LEU A 545 30.33 100.45 -11.91
C LEU A 545 30.54 99.37 -10.84
N SER A 546 29.72 99.44 -9.79
CA SER A 546 29.36 98.38 -8.82
C SER A 546 30.48 97.64 -8.07
N ALA A 547 30.33 97.59 -6.73
CA ALA A 547 31.22 96.97 -5.74
C ALA A 547 31.66 95.52 -6.02
N LYS A 548 30.99 94.79 -6.93
CA LYS A 548 31.43 93.46 -7.36
C LYS A 548 32.79 93.51 -8.08
N ALA A 549 33.06 94.50 -8.94
CA ALA A 549 34.28 94.55 -9.74
C ALA A 549 35.55 94.73 -8.88
N VAL A 550 35.46 95.47 -7.78
CA VAL A 550 36.57 95.69 -6.84
C VAL A 550 36.92 94.40 -6.09
N GLY A 551 35.93 93.60 -5.70
CA GLY A 551 36.16 92.29 -5.08
C GLY A 551 36.86 91.28 -6.00
N TYR A 552 36.59 91.34 -7.32
CA TYR A 552 37.28 90.51 -8.31
C TYR A 552 38.78 90.81 -8.44
N VAL A 553 39.19 92.07 -8.28
CA VAL A 553 40.60 92.48 -8.36
C VAL A 553 41.35 92.10 -7.07
N CYS A 554 40.73 92.25 -5.90
CA CYS A 554 41.34 91.87 -4.62
C CYS A 554 41.52 90.34 -4.46
N ASP A 555 40.54 89.52 -4.84
CA ASP A 555 40.62 88.04 -4.76
C ASP A 555 41.75 87.46 -5.63
N LEU A 556 41.95 88.02 -6.84
CA LEU A 556 43.02 87.59 -7.76
C LEU A 556 44.40 88.15 -7.36
N SER A 557 44.46 89.37 -6.81
CA SER A 557 45.70 89.97 -6.31
C SER A 557 46.29 89.20 -5.11
N LEU A 558 45.45 88.65 -4.23
CA LEU A 558 45.91 87.84 -3.09
C LEU A 558 46.49 86.50 -3.53
N HIS A 559 45.95 85.89 -4.59
CA HIS A 559 46.44 84.60 -5.05
C HIS A 559 47.73 84.71 -5.87
N HIS A 560 47.90 85.80 -6.63
CA HIS A 560 49.11 86.08 -7.40
C HIS A 560 50.25 86.71 -6.59
N ALA A 561 49.99 87.17 -5.35
CA ALA A 561 51.04 87.59 -4.42
C ALA A 561 51.72 86.41 -3.68
N PHE A 562 51.21 85.18 -3.86
CA PHE A 562 51.73 83.94 -3.25
C PHE A 562 52.28 82.92 -4.27
N ILE A 563 52.38 83.28 -5.55
CA ILE A 563 53.16 82.59 -6.60
C ILE A 563 54.12 83.62 -7.18
#